data_AF-A0A2A4MWV3-F1
#
_entry.id   AF-A0A2A4MWV3-F1
#
_cell.length_a   1.000
_cell.length_b   1.000
_cell.length_c   1.000
_cell.angle_alpha   90.00
_cell.angle_beta   90.00
_cell.angle_gamma   90.00
#
_symmetry.space_group_name_H-M   'P 1'
#
loop_
_entity.id
_entity.type
_entity.pdbx_description
1 polymer ?
#
loop_
_entity_poly.entity_id
_entity_poly.type
_entity_poly.pdbx_seq_one_letter_code
_entity_poly.pdbx_strand_id
1 'polypeptide(L)'
;MPSINNQRLIGAIMALGFAWATSYFWLQALDTGTYYVAFSLLFPAFSIVGVGMSFFPIDGEEMMKKFGVNKPQNFGQYPTIWKVIIIVSLVVGAINLYFISGYELW
;
A
#
# COMPACT_ATOMS: atom_id res chain seq x y z
N MET A 1 -2.48 -8.50 -17.96
CA MET A 1 -2.78 -8.23 -16.54
C MET A 1 -2.72 -9.55 -15.78
N PRO A 2 -2.21 -9.62 -14.54
CA PRO A 2 -2.22 -10.88 -13.79
C PRO A 2 -3.66 -11.35 -13.59
N SER A 3 -3.88 -12.67 -13.53
CA SER A 3 -5.18 -13.22 -13.18
C SER A 3 -5.64 -12.71 -11.81
N ILE A 4 -6.95 -12.69 -11.58
CA ILE A 4 -7.53 -12.22 -10.30
C ILE A 4 -6.87 -12.96 -9.11
N ASN A 5 -6.72 -14.29 -9.20
CA ASN A 5 -6.09 -15.07 -8.13
C ASN A 5 -4.62 -14.69 -7.90
N ASN A 6 -3.87 -14.42 -8.97
CA ASN A 6 -2.48 -13.96 -8.84
C ASN A 6 -2.41 -12.55 -8.25
N GLN A 7 -3.32 -11.65 -8.62
CA GLN A 7 -3.41 -10.34 -7.98
C GLN A 7 -3.66 -10.46 -6.48
N ARG A 8 -4.59 -11.35 -6.09
CA ARG A 8 -4.92 -11.54 -4.69
C ARG A 8 -3.76 -12.07 -3.86
N LEU A 9 -3.04 -13.05 -4.41
CA LEU A 9 -1.87 -13.65 -3.78
C LEU A 9 -0.72 -12.65 -3.66
N ILE A 10 -0.40 -11.92 -4.74
CA ILE A 10 0.62 -10.87 -4.72
C ILE A 10 0.23 -9.80 -3.69
N GLY A 11 -1.03 -9.39 -3.67
CA GLY A 11 -1.56 -8.44 -2.70
C GLY A 11 -1.39 -8.91 -1.25
N ALA A 12 -1.72 -10.16 -0.96
CA ALA A 12 -1.57 -10.74 0.38
C ALA A 12 -0.11 -10.80 0.82
N ILE A 13 0.79 -11.26 -0.07
CA ILE A 13 2.24 -11.29 0.21
C ILE A 13 2.76 -9.88 0.45
N MET A 14 2.34 -8.92 -0.37
CA MET A 14 2.73 -7.52 -0.22
C MET A 14 2.24 -6.92 1.10
N ALA A 15 0.98 -7.15 1.45
CA ALA A 15 0.38 -6.69 2.70
C ALA A 15 1.18 -7.20 3.92
N LEU A 16 1.40 -8.52 3.97
CA LEU A 16 2.11 -9.15 5.09
C LEU A 16 3.58 -8.73 5.14
N GLY A 17 4.26 -8.71 3.98
CA GLY A 17 5.67 -8.34 3.90
C GLY A 17 5.93 -6.91 4.35
N PHE A 18 5.11 -5.95 3.89
CA PHE A 18 5.26 -4.56 4.29
C PHE A 18 4.76 -4.28 5.72
N ALA A 19 3.71 -4.96 6.19
CA ALA A 19 3.31 -4.87 7.60
C ALA A 19 4.41 -5.37 8.55
N TRP A 20 5.05 -6.49 8.19
CA TRP A 20 6.21 -7.00 8.91
C TRP A 20 7.38 -6.01 8.88
N ALA A 21 7.71 -5.47 7.70
CA ALA A 21 8.77 -4.48 7.56
C ALA A 21 8.50 -3.23 8.41
N THR A 22 7.28 -2.68 8.37
CA THR A 22 6.88 -1.56 9.23
C THR A 22 7.11 -1.89 10.71
N SER A 23 6.70 -3.08 11.15
CA SER A 23 6.89 -3.52 12.55
C SER A 23 8.38 -3.62 12.92
N TYR A 24 9.20 -4.18 12.02
CA TYR A 24 10.64 -4.26 12.20
C TYR A 24 11.30 -2.89 12.36
N PHE A 25 10.95 -1.91 11.52
CA PHE A 25 11.51 -0.56 11.60
C PHE A 25 11.03 0.20 12.85
N TRP A 26 9.83 -0.10 13.35
CA TRP A 26 9.39 0.38 14.65
C TRP A 26 10.25 -0.16 15.79
N LEU A 27 10.53 -1.46 15.80
CA LEU A 27 11.42 -2.06 16.79
C LEU A 27 12.84 -1.50 16.70
N GLN A 28 13.35 -1.28 15.48
CA GLN A 28 14.64 -0.64 15.29
C GLN A 28 14.65 0.80 15.81
N ALA A 29 13.62 1.60 15.51
CA ALA A 29 13.53 2.98 15.99
C ALA A 29 13.48 3.06 17.52
N LEU A 30 12.84 2.09 18.18
CA LEU A 30 12.82 1.98 19.64
C LEU A 30 14.19 1.61 20.23
N ASP A 31 15.00 0.83 19.52
CA ASP A 31 16.31 0.36 19.98
C ASP A 31 17.43 1.39 19.70
N THR A 32 17.45 1.98 18.50
CA THR A 32 18.54 2.85 18.03
C THR A 32 18.20 4.34 18.09
N GLY A 33 16.94 4.70 18.34
CA GLY A 33 16.46 6.09 18.28
C GLY A 33 16.48 6.68 16.86
N THR A 34 16.74 5.88 15.83
CA THR A 34 16.88 6.32 14.45
C THR A 34 15.84 5.66 13.55
N TYR A 35 15.30 6.42 12.58
CA TYR A 35 14.36 5.90 11.60
C TYR A 35 14.64 6.46 10.20
N TYR A 36 14.18 5.73 9.19
CA TYR A 36 14.28 6.15 7.79
C TYR A 36 12.94 6.71 7.33
N VAL A 37 12.88 8.03 7.11
CA VAL A 37 11.67 8.75 6.66
C VAL A 37 10.96 8.06 5.50
N ALA A 38 11.71 7.64 4.47
CA ALA A 38 11.16 6.99 3.29
C ALA A 38 10.46 5.65 3.62
N PHE A 39 11.05 4.82 4.49
CA PHE A 39 10.47 3.53 4.86
C PHE A 39 9.28 3.69 5.78
N SER A 40 9.38 4.62 6.74
CA SER A 40 8.29 4.99 7.65
C SER A 40 7.05 5.50 6.91
N LEU A 41 7.22 6.17 5.77
CA LEU A 41 6.11 6.60 4.93
C LEU A 41 5.59 5.47 4.05
N LEU A 42 6.48 4.81 3.30
CA LEU A 42 6.10 3.96 2.17
C LEU A 42 5.64 2.57 2.58
N PHE A 43 6.26 1.94 3.56
CA PHE A 43 5.93 0.55 3.92
C PHE A 43 4.50 0.39 4.43
N PRO A 44 4.02 1.18 5.42
CA PRO A 44 2.62 1.07 5.83
C PRO A 44 1.66 1.43 4.68
N ALA A 45 2.02 2.36 3.80
CA ALA A 45 1.23 2.66 2.60
C ALA A 45 1.13 1.45 1.65
N PHE A 46 2.26 0.80 1.34
CA PHE A 46 2.28 -0.39 0.48
C PHE A 46 1.59 -1.59 1.11
N SER A 47 1.58 -1.71 2.44
CA SER A 47 0.77 -2.70 3.15
C SER A 47 -0.72 -2.54 2.83
N ILE A 48 -1.25 -1.31 2.93
CA ILE A 48 -2.65 -0.99 2.59
C ILE A 48 -2.95 -1.25 1.11
N VAL A 49 -2.01 -0.91 0.21
CA VAL A 49 -2.15 -1.23 -1.22
C VAL A 49 -2.21 -2.74 -1.44
N GLY A 50 -1.42 -3.53 -0.69
CA GLY A 50 -1.45 -4.99 -0.72
C GLY A 50 -2.81 -5.55 -0.30
N VAL A 51 -3.37 -5.03 0.79
CA VAL A 51 -4.74 -5.36 1.23
C VAL A 51 -5.73 -5.01 0.11
N GLY A 52 -5.63 -3.81 -0.46
CA GLY A 52 -6.45 -3.38 -1.60
C GLY A 52 -6.41 -4.35 -2.77
N MET A 53 -5.21 -4.80 -3.16
CA MET A 53 -5.01 -5.77 -4.23
C MET A 53 -5.57 -7.16 -3.89
N SER A 54 -5.53 -7.55 -2.62
CA SER A 54 -6.05 -8.82 -2.13
C SER A 54 -7.57 -8.90 -2.14
N PHE A 55 -8.25 -7.83 -1.72
CA PHE A 55 -9.70 -7.80 -1.58
C PHE A 55 -10.41 -7.24 -2.82
N PHE A 56 -9.78 -6.30 -3.53
CA PHE A 56 -10.37 -5.56 -4.64
C PHE A 56 -9.51 -5.67 -5.91
N PRO A 57 -9.31 -6.88 -6.46
CA PRO A 57 -8.54 -7.08 -7.69
C PRO A 57 -9.20 -6.31 -8.85
N ILE A 58 -8.39 -5.81 -9.76
CA ILE A 58 -8.88 -5.10 -10.94
C ILE A 58 -9.15 -6.13 -12.03
N ASP A 59 -10.40 -6.19 -12.48
CA ASP A 59 -10.82 -7.07 -13.56
C ASP A 59 -10.44 -6.47 -14.93
N GLY A 60 -9.53 -7.13 -15.64
CA GLY A 60 -9.10 -6.73 -16.97
C GLY A 60 -10.22 -6.80 -18.01
N GLU A 61 -11.17 -7.73 -17.88
CA GLU A 61 -12.30 -7.84 -18.80
C GLU A 61 -13.28 -6.68 -18.64
N GLU A 62 -13.58 -6.31 -17.40
CA GLU A 62 -14.42 -5.14 -17.11
C GLU A 62 -13.77 -3.85 -17.62
N MET A 63 -12.45 -3.72 -17.46
CA MET A 63 -11.68 -2.60 -17.98
C MET A 63 -11.70 -2.54 -19.51
N MET A 64 -11.57 -3.69 -20.18
CA MET A 64 -11.65 -3.78 -21.63
C MET A 64 -13.04 -3.38 -22.14
N LYS A 65 -14.11 -3.83 -21.47
CA LYS A 65 -15.49 -3.48 -21.81
C LYS A 65 -15.78 -1.99 -21.62
N LYS A 66 -15.28 -1.37 -20.56
CA LYS A 66 -15.57 0.04 -20.22
C LYS A 66 -14.68 1.05 -20.96
N PHE A 67 -13.41 0.72 -21.17
CA PHE A 67 -12.40 1.68 -21.62
C PHE A 67 -11.58 1.20 -22.82
N GLY A 68 -11.82 -0.01 -23.33
CA GLY A 68 -11.06 -0.58 -24.46
C GLY A 68 -9.60 -0.89 -24.12
N VAL A 69 -9.25 -0.99 -22.83
CA VAL A 69 -7.88 -1.24 -22.37
C VAL A 69 -7.81 -2.38 -21.36
N ASN A 70 -6.74 -3.17 -21.43
CA ASN A 70 -6.50 -4.32 -20.55
C ASN A 70 -5.94 -3.95 -19.17
N LYS A 71 -5.64 -2.67 -18.92
CA LYS A 71 -5.15 -2.14 -17.63
C LYS A 71 -5.42 -0.63 -17.55
N PRO A 72 -5.58 -0.05 -16.34
CA PRO A 72 -5.67 1.40 -16.18
C PRO A 72 -4.41 2.09 -16.73
N GLN A 73 -4.58 3.10 -17.57
CA GLN A 73 -3.52 3.94 -18.15
C GLN A 73 -3.41 5.29 -17.43
N ASN A 74 -4.48 5.73 -16.77
CA ASN A 74 -4.52 6.97 -16.01
C ASN A 74 -5.35 6.81 -14.73
N PHE A 75 -5.22 7.77 -13.81
CA PHE A 75 -5.92 7.74 -12.53
C PHE A 75 -7.45 7.76 -12.71
N GLY A 76 -7.95 8.38 -13.78
CA GLY A 76 -9.39 8.45 -14.08
C GLY A 76 -10.02 7.07 -14.28
N GLN A 77 -9.30 6.14 -14.90
CA GLN A 77 -9.73 4.79 -15.24
C GLN A 77 -9.71 3.80 -14.06
N TYR A 78 -9.11 4.17 -12.92
CA TYR A 78 -9.17 3.31 -11.73
C TYR A 78 -10.59 3.25 -11.16
N PRO A 79 -11.03 2.08 -10.67
CA PRO A 79 -12.24 1.97 -9.87
C PRO A 79 -12.20 2.94 -8.68
N THR A 80 -13.37 3.47 -8.28
CA THR A 80 -13.46 4.43 -7.16
C THR A 80 -12.82 3.90 -5.89
N ILE A 81 -12.98 2.60 -5.59
CA ILE A 81 -12.37 1.96 -4.43
C ILE A 81 -10.83 2.08 -4.44
N TRP A 82 -10.19 1.97 -5.61
CA TRP A 82 -8.75 2.10 -5.73
C TRP A 82 -8.24 3.53 -5.50
N LYS A 83 -9.04 4.53 -5.90
CA LYS A 83 -8.73 5.94 -5.60
C LYS A 83 -8.76 6.17 -4.08
N VAL A 84 -9.76 5.60 -3.40
CA VAL A 84 -9.87 5.64 -1.94
C VAL A 84 -8.70 4.92 -1.28
N ILE A 85 -8.36 3.71 -1.74
CA ILE A 85 -7.21 2.93 -1.22
C ILE A 85 -5.91 3.73 -1.31
N ILE A 86 -5.67 4.42 -2.43
CA ILE A 86 -4.47 5.25 -2.62
C ILE A 86 -4.45 6.43 -1.65
N ILE A 87 -5.58 7.09 -1.43
CA ILE A 87 -5.65 8.20 -0.47
C ILE A 87 -5.41 7.69 0.96
N VAL A 88 -6.08 6.59 1.33
CA VAL A 88 -5.93 5.97 2.65
C VAL A 88 -4.49 5.50 2.88
N SER A 89 -3.84 4.90 1.88
CA SER A 89 -2.47 4.42 2.03
C SER A 89 -1.49 5.58 2.29
N LEU A 90 -1.65 6.70 1.59
CA LEU A 90 -0.85 7.91 1.83
C LEU A 90 -1.09 8.49 3.22
N VAL A 91 -2.35 8.57 3.66
CA VAL A 91 -2.71 9.05 5.00
C VAL A 91 -2.10 8.16 6.08
N VAL A 92 -2.22 6.83 5.93
CA VAL A 92 -1.64 5.87 6.88
C VAL A 92 -0.11 5.98 6.93
N GLY A 93 0.54 6.17 5.78
CA GLY A 93 1.99 6.43 5.73
C GLY A 93 2.39 7.71 6.45
N ALA A 94 1.67 8.81 6.22
CA ALA A 94 1.94 10.08 6.87
C ALA A 94 1.71 10.01 8.39
N ILE A 95 0.64 9.34 8.83
CA ILE A 95 0.36 9.09 10.25
C ILE A 95 1.49 8.27 10.88
N ASN A 96 1.94 7.21 10.22
CA ASN A 96 3.04 6.38 10.72
C ASN A 96 4.33 7.19 10.86
N LEU A 97 4.67 8.00 9.84
CA LEU A 97 5.83 8.88 9.89
C LEU A 97 5.73 9.89 11.04
N TYR A 98 4.56 10.50 11.24
CA TYR A 98 4.34 11.43 12.35
C TYR A 98 4.62 10.75 13.70
N PHE A 99 4.05 9.57 13.93
CA PHE A 99 4.25 8.85 15.19
C PHE A 99 5.69 8.42 15.42
N ILE A 100 6.38 7.90 14.41
CA ILE A 100 7.76 7.43 14.58
C ILE A 100 8.74 8.61 14.70
N SER A 101 8.44 9.76 14.09
CA SER A 101 9.24 10.98 14.25
C SER A 101 9.18 11.56 15.66
N GLY A 102 8.06 11.36 16.37
CA GLY A 102 7.91 11.77 17.75
C GLY A 102 8.84 11.05 18.74
N TYR A 103 9.46 9.93 18.34
CA TYR A 103 10.43 9.21 19.16
C TYR A 103 11.82 9.85 19.19
N GLU A 104 12.14 10.83 18.33
CA GLU A 104 13.40 11.59 18.42
C GLU A 104 13.42 12.60 19.58
N LEU A 105 12.29 12.81 20.28
CA LEU A 105 12.13 13.88 21.27
C LEU A 105 12.25 13.44 22.74
N TRP A 106 12.64 12.19 23.02
CA TRP A 106 12.77 11.65 24.40
C TRP A 106 14.13 11.00 24.65
#